data_AF-A0A961H1G8-F1
#
_entry.id   AF-A0A961H1G8-F1
#
_cell.length_a   1.000
_cell.length_b   1.000
_cell.length_c   1.000
_cell.angle_alpha   90.00
_cell.angle_beta   90.00
_cell.angle_gamma   90.00
#
_symmetry.space_group_name_H-M   'P 1'
#
loop_
_entity.id
_entity.type
_entity.pdbx_description
1 polymer ?
#
loop_
_entity_poly.entity_id
_entity_poly.type
_entity_poly.pdbx_seq_one_letter_code
_entity_poly.pdbx_strand_id
1 'polypeptide(L)'
;KIEPGPPKPLITIVRPGPVTPEDLKAYGKVKVAIRSVIDGPAESPGQLASHYAPRTPLRLLERPSDFVPEPGKRYALMSYRGEEKDGYLHLADWEEIMMLSPGKGKLPEAAVRFFHVLRRLDELGVDEIIAEPLHEHGMGIAMMDKLRRASVRFAP
;
A
#
# COMPACT_ATOMS: atom_id res chain seq x y z
N LYS A 1 -7.64 -21.87 47.74
CA LYS A 1 -8.77 -20.91 47.63
C LYS A 1 -8.65 -20.26 46.25
N ILE A 2 -9.56 -20.54 45.32
CA ILE A 2 -9.53 -19.95 43.97
C ILE A 2 -10.50 -18.77 44.01
N GLU A 3 -9.98 -17.55 43.87
CA GLU A 3 -10.79 -16.35 43.76
C GLU A 3 -10.87 -15.96 42.28
N PRO A 4 -12.08 -15.79 41.70
CA PRO A 4 -12.19 -15.35 40.31
C PRO A 4 -11.58 -13.95 40.16
N GLY A 5 -10.60 -13.82 39.26
CA GLY A 5 -10.13 -12.50 38.83
C GLY A 5 -11.24 -11.73 38.09
N PRO A 6 -11.10 -10.40 37.95
CA PRO A 6 -12.07 -9.58 37.23
C PRO A 6 -12.25 -10.08 35.78
N PRO A 7 -13.45 -9.95 35.19
CA PRO A 7 -13.70 -10.40 33.82
C PRO A 7 -12.76 -9.65 32.87
N LYS A 8 -12.10 -10.39 31.97
CA LYS A 8 -11.26 -9.78 30.94
C LYS A 8 -12.07 -8.78 30.11
N PRO A 9 -11.55 -7.57 29.83
CA PRO A 9 -12.27 -6.54 29.09
C PRO A 9 -12.58 -6.98 27.65
N LEU A 10 -13.67 -6.44 27.10
CA LEU A 10 -13.99 -6.57 25.68
C LEU A 10 -13.29 -5.46 24.91
N ILE A 11 -12.32 -5.82 24.09
CA ILE A 11 -11.56 -4.93 23.23
C ILE A 11 -12.19 -4.95 21.84
N THR A 12 -12.68 -3.80 21.37
CA THR A 12 -13.27 -3.69 20.02
C THR A 12 -12.32 -2.95 19.10
N ILE A 13 -11.79 -3.65 18.10
CA ILE A 13 -11.01 -3.01 17.02
C ILE A 13 -12.01 -2.35 16.08
N VAL A 14 -12.06 -1.03 16.13
CA VAL A 14 -12.90 -0.21 15.25
C VAL A 14 -12.20 0.18 13.94
N ARG A 15 -10.86 0.04 13.88
CA ARG A 15 -10.04 0.29 12.69
C ARG A 15 -8.83 -0.65 12.66
N PRO A 16 -8.53 -1.29 11.52
CA PRO A 16 -7.30 -2.06 11.37
C PRO A 16 -6.09 -1.11 11.34
N GLY A 17 -5.06 -1.43 12.12
CA GLY A 17 -3.83 -0.67 12.24
C GLY A 17 -2.64 -1.61 12.48
N PRO A 18 -1.48 -1.08 12.90
CA PRO A 18 -0.29 -1.90 13.14
C PRO A 18 -0.44 -2.87 14.32
N VAL A 19 -1.47 -2.69 15.16
CA VAL A 19 -1.82 -3.61 16.26
C VAL A 19 -2.87 -4.59 15.76
N THR A 20 -2.52 -5.87 15.79
CA THR A 20 -3.38 -6.96 15.29
C THR A 20 -4.33 -7.47 16.38
N PRO A 21 -5.42 -8.17 16.02
CA PRO A 21 -6.25 -8.89 16.99
C PRO A 21 -5.43 -9.88 17.83
N GLU A 22 -4.40 -10.49 17.26
CA GLU A 22 -3.47 -11.42 17.91
C GLU A 22 -2.72 -10.75 19.05
N ASP A 23 -2.23 -9.54 18.84
CA ASP A 23 -1.51 -8.74 19.85
C ASP A 23 -2.39 -8.41 21.07
N LEU A 24 -3.71 -8.33 20.87
CA LEU A 24 -4.68 -7.89 21.89
C LEU A 24 -5.33 -9.05 22.67
N LYS A 25 -5.22 -10.30 22.19
CA LYS A 25 -5.81 -11.50 22.85
C LYS A 25 -5.28 -11.73 24.27
N ALA A 26 -4.04 -11.31 24.55
CA ALA A 26 -3.45 -11.42 25.88
C ALA A 26 -4.19 -10.55 26.93
N TYR A 27 -4.76 -9.42 26.48
CA TYR A 27 -5.32 -8.37 27.34
C TYR A 27 -6.85 -8.41 27.43
N GLY A 28 -7.54 -9.11 26.53
CA GLY A 28 -9.00 -9.14 26.51
C GLY A 28 -9.60 -10.03 25.45
N LYS A 29 -10.94 -10.16 25.47
CA LYS A 29 -11.67 -10.72 24.33
C LYS A 29 -11.69 -9.68 23.22
N VAL A 30 -11.25 -10.04 22.03
CA VAL A 30 -11.15 -9.10 20.90
C VAL A 30 -12.32 -9.31 19.94
N LYS A 31 -13.05 -8.24 19.63
CA LYS A 31 -14.07 -8.19 18.57
C LYS A 31 -13.61 -7.22 17.50
N VAL A 32 -13.62 -7.64 16.23
CA VAL A 32 -13.39 -6.72 15.11
C VAL A 32 -14.75 -6.18 14.68
N ALA A 33 -14.98 -4.89 14.88
CA ALA A 33 -16.15 -4.23 14.34
C ALA A 33 -15.88 -3.96 12.86
N ILE A 34 -16.33 -4.84 11.98
CA ILE A 34 -16.31 -4.61 10.53
C ILE A 34 -17.37 -3.54 10.25
N ARG A 35 -17.00 -2.27 10.36
CA ARG A 35 -17.83 -1.18 9.87
C ARG A 35 -17.61 -1.16 8.35
N SER A 36 -18.57 -1.70 7.61
CA SER A 36 -18.63 -1.55 6.15
C SER A 36 -18.43 -0.07 5.81
N VAL A 37 -17.45 0.20 4.96
CA VAL A 37 -17.07 1.53 4.49
C VAL A 37 -18.16 2.02 3.54
N ILE A 38 -19.33 2.37 4.07
CA ILE A 38 -20.40 3.01 3.30
C ILE A 38 -21.13 3.98 4.25
N ASP A 39 -21.08 5.25 3.85
CA ASP A 39 -21.77 6.43 4.37
C ASP A 39 -21.49 6.94 5.79
N GLY A 40 -20.68 8.02 5.84
CA GLY A 40 -20.55 8.95 6.95
C GLY A 40 -19.47 10.00 6.67
N PRO A 41 -19.59 11.26 7.13
CA PRO A 41 -18.66 12.35 6.80
C PRO A 41 -17.24 12.00 7.24
N ALA A 42 -16.25 12.36 6.42
CA ALA A 42 -14.85 12.01 6.60
C ALA A 42 -14.27 12.55 7.93
N GLU A 43 -14.21 11.69 8.96
CA GLU A 43 -13.68 12.02 10.30
C GLU A 43 -12.24 11.48 10.52
N SER A 44 -11.40 11.45 9.48
CA SER A 44 -9.97 11.11 9.63
C SER A 44 -9.12 11.81 8.57
N PRO A 45 -8.00 12.46 8.92
CA PRO A 45 -7.07 13.00 7.95
C PRO A 45 -6.59 11.87 7.02
N GLY A 46 -6.82 12.01 5.70
CA GLY A 46 -6.32 11.06 4.70
C GLY A 46 -7.34 10.16 4.00
N GLN A 47 -8.64 10.31 4.27
CA GLN A 47 -9.70 9.66 3.45
C GLN A 47 -9.98 10.36 2.12
N LEU A 48 -9.47 11.57 1.91
CA LEU A 48 -9.48 12.19 0.61
C LEU A 48 -8.40 11.52 -0.24
N ALA A 49 -8.82 10.64 -1.15
CA ALA A 49 -7.98 10.00 -2.17
C ALA A 49 -7.04 11.00 -2.89
N SER A 50 -7.38 12.29 -2.88
CA SER A 50 -6.63 13.39 -3.48
C SER A 50 -5.35 13.79 -2.74
N HIS A 51 -5.24 13.59 -1.42
CA HIS A 51 -4.08 14.13 -0.65
C HIS A 51 -2.79 13.31 -0.81
N TYR A 52 -2.89 12.07 -1.29
CA TYR A 52 -1.76 11.15 -1.44
C TYR A 52 -1.59 10.59 -2.85
N ALA A 53 -2.51 10.90 -3.77
CA ALA A 53 -2.32 10.56 -5.17
C ALA A 53 -1.17 11.41 -5.74
N PRO A 54 -0.16 10.80 -6.37
CA PRO A 54 0.88 11.55 -7.07
C PRO A 54 0.24 12.45 -8.13
N ARG A 55 0.91 13.56 -8.45
CA ARG A 55 0.56 14.41 -9.59
C ARG A 55 0.89 13.71 -10.90
N THR A 56 2.01 13.00 -10.94
CA THR A 56 2.41 12.15 -12.05
C THR A 56 1.42 10.99 -12.20
N PRO A 57 0.94 10.70 -13.42
CA PRO A 57 0.14 9.52 -13.70
C PRO A 57 0.77 8.26 -13.14
N LEU A 58 -0.01 7.44 -12.45
CA LEU A 58 0.46 6.16 -11.89
C LEU A 58 -0.26 5.02 -12.58
N ARG A 59 0.47 4.01 -13.02
CA ARG A 59 -0.08 2.76 -13.56
C ARG A 59 0.33 1.60 -12.69
N LEU A 60 -0.66 0.94 -12.08
CA LEU A 60 -0.46 -0.32 -11.37
C LEU A 60 -0.50 -1.46 -12.40
N LEU A 61 0.57 -2.26 -12.46
CA LEU A 61 0.60 -3.44 -13.31
C LEU A 61 -0.01 -4.66 -12.59
N GLU A 62 -0.62 -5.55 -13.35
CA GLU A 62 -0.96 -6.90 -12.87
C GLU A 62 0.20 -7.86 -13.11
N ARG A 63 0.83 -7.77 -14.28
CA ARG A 63 2.02 -8.55 -14.65
C ARG A 63 3.02 -7.69 -15.45
N PRO A 64 4.31 -8.06 -15.48
CA PRO A 64 5.33 -7.35 -16.27
C PRO A 64 4.97 -7.24 -17.76
N SER A 65 4.34 -8.28 -18.32
CA SER A 65 3.96 -8.35 -19.74
C SER A 65 2.88 -7.35 -20.16
N ASP A 66 2.17 -6.76 -19.20
CA ASP A 66 1.06 -5.84 -19.49
C ASP A 66 1.56 -4.41 -19.77
N PHE A 67 2.88 -4.21 -19.74
CA PHE A 67 3.52 -2.94 -19.97
C PHE A 67 4.39 -2.97 -21.23
N VAL A 68 4.19 -1.97 -22.08
CA VAL A 68 5.02 -1.68 -23.24
C VAL A 68 5.38 -0.21 -23.16
N PRO A 69 6.67 0.16 -22.99
CA PRO A 69 7.06 1.56 -22.93
C PRO A 69 6.84 2.24 -24.28
N GLU A 70 6.33 3.46 -24.25
CA GLU A 70 6.16 4.27 -25.44
C GLU A 70 7.45 5.06 -25.73
N PRO A 71 7.91 5.10 -26.99
CA PRO A 71 9.11 5.86 -27.34
C PRO A 71 9.00 7.34 -26.94
N GLY A 72 10.03 7.85 -26.28
CA GLY A 72 10.13 9.25 -25.87
C GLY A 72 9.39 9.62 -24.57
N LYS A 73 8.65 8.69 -23.96
CA LYS A 73 8.13 8.87 -22.59
C LYS A 73 9.18 8.47 -21.56
N ARG A 74 9.24 9.23 -20.48
CA ARG A 74 10.08 8.94 -19.32
C ARG A 74 9.25 8.24 -18.26
N TYR A 75 9.82 7.19 -17.69
CA TYR A 75 9.15 6.36 -16.71
C TYR A 75 9.98 6.22 -15.45
N ALA A 76 9.31 6.05 -14.31
CA ALA A 76 9.96 5.62 -13.08
C ALA A 76 9.24 4.40 -12.49
N LEU A 77 10.00 3.52 -11.84
CA LEU A 77 9.48 2.26 -11.30
C LEU A 77 9.40 2.31 -9.78
N MET A 78 8.20 2.08 -9.26
CA MET A 78 7.94 1.71 -7.87
C MET A 78 7.91 0.19 -7.76
N SER A 79 9.07 -0.42 -7.50
CA SER A 79 9.19 -1.87 -7.33
C SER A 79 8.85 -2.29 -5.91
N TYR A 80 8.29 -3.50 -5.76
CA TYR A 80 8.06 -4.08 -4.46
C TYR A 80 9.39 -4.54 -3.83
N ARG A 81 10.07 -5.51 -4.47
CA ARG A 81 11.30 -6.13 -3.93
C ARG A 81 12.58 -5.74 -4.63
N GLY A 82 12.51 -5.29 -5.88
CA GLY A 82 13.67 -5.00 -6.72
C GLY A 82 14.47 -6.25 -7.10
N GLU A 83 13.81 -7.38 -7.32
CA GLU A 83 14.46 -8.63 -7.72
C GLU A 83 14.31 -8.86 -9.22
N GLU A 84 15.38 -9.26 -9.91
CA GLU A 84 15.35 -9.51 -11.37
C GLU A 84 14.28 -10.55 -11.76
N LYS A 85 14.10 -11.58 -10.93
CA LYS A 85 13.12 -12.65 -11.15
C LYS A 85 11.66 -12.16 -11.18
N ASP A 86 11.39 -10.98 -10.63
CA ASP A 86 10.05 -10.38 -10.62
C ASP A 86 9.72 -9.74 -11.98
N GLY A 87 10.73 -9.50 -12.82
CA GLY A 87 10.57 -9.15 -14.24
C GLY A 87 10.30 -7.67 -14.53
N TYR A 88 10.33 -6.79 -13.52
CA TYR A 88 10.01 -5.36 -13.71
C TYR A 88 11.24 -4.49 -14.01
N LEU A 89 12.42 -4.87 -13.54
CA LEU A 89 13.61 -4.01 -13.54
C LEU A 89 14.11 -3.60 -14.93
N HIS A 90 13.76 -4.36 -15.97
CA HIS A 90 14.25 -4.15 -17.34
C HIS A 90 13.14 -3.90 -18.36
N LEU A 91 11.92 -3.55 -17.93
CA LEU A 91 10.82 -3.31 -18.87
C LEU A 91 10.93 -1.96 -19.60
N ALA A 92 11.67 -1.01 -19.05
CA ALA A 92 11.92 0.30 -19.64
C ALA A 92 13.33 0.78 -19.30
N ASP A 93 13.75 1.87 -19.94
CA ASP A 93 14.84 2.69 -19.45
C ASP A 93 14.28 3.60 -18.32
N TRP A 94 14.43 3.13 -17.09
CA TRP A 94 13.85 3.81 -15.93
C TRP A 94 14.71 5.02 -15.52
N GLU A 95 14.07 6.18 -15.37
CA GLU A 95 14.72 7.35 -14.78
C GLU A 95 15.14 7.10 -13.32
N GLU A 96 14.33 6.33 -12.61
CA GLU A 96 14.60 5.90 -11.23
C GLU A 96 13.85 4.60 -10.93
N ILE A 97 14.47 3.73 -10.13
CA ILE A 97 13.82 2.55 -9.56
C ILE A 97 13.88 2.65 -8.04
N MET A 98 12.72 2.76 -7.40
CA MET A 98 12.62 2.75 -5.95
C MET A 98 11.93 1.50 -5.44
N MET A 99 12.58 0.83 -4.50
CA MET A 99 12.07 -0.37 -3.86
C MET A 99 11.30 -0.05 -2.58
N LEU A 100 10.16 -0.72 -2.39
CA LEU A 100 9.37 -0.63 -1.16
C LEU A 100 9.91 -1.50 -0.03
N SER A 101 10.31 -2.74 -0.32
CA SER A 101 10.91 -3.64 0.66
C SER A 101 11.88 -4.61 -0.03
N PRO A 102 13.16 -4.23 -0.12
CA PRO A 102 14.19 -5.07 -0.74
C PRO A 102 14.28 -6.49 -0.16
N GLY A 103 14.62 -7.45 -1.01
CA GLY A 103 14.86 -8.83 -0.61
C GLY A 103 13.57 -9.59 -0.27
N LYS A 104 13.28 -9.76 1.03
CA LYS A 104 12.18 -10.65 1.47
C LYS A 104 10.77 -10.09 1.20
N GLY A 105 10.61 -8.82 0.79
CA GLY A 105 9.29 -8.22 0.59
C GLY A 105 8.46 -8.24 1.88
N LYS A 106 8.97 -7.60 2.94
CA LYS A 106 8.26 -7.48 4.21
C LYS A 106 7.27 -6.32 4.12
N LEU A 107 5.98 -6.63 4.18
CA LEU A 107 4.92 -5.62 4.15
C LEU A 107 5.07 -4.48 5.19
N PRO A 108 5.57 -4.70 6.42
CA PRO A 108 5.83 -3.60 7.35
C PRO A 108 6.86 -2.60 6.85
N GLU A 109 7.92 -3.07 6.19
CA GLU A 109 8.92 -2.18 5.60
C GLU A 109 8.33 -1.41 4.41
N ALA A 110 7.59 -2.10 3.54
CA ALA A 110 6.90 -1.47 2.42
C ALA A 110 5.94 -0.37 2.90
N ALA A 111 5.17 -0.62 3.96
CA ALA A 111 4.23 0.36 4.52
C ALA A 111 4.93 1.62 5.05
N VAL A 112 6.07 1.47 5.71
CA VAL A 112 6.87 2.61 6.21
C VAL A 112 7.44 3.43 5.05
N ARG A 113 7.88 2.76 3.98
CA ARG A 113 8.51 3.41 2.81
C ARG A 113 7.51 3.95 1.78
N PHE A 114 6.27 3.48 1.81
CA PHE A 114 5.27 3.68 0.76
C PHE A 114 5.12 5.13 0.31
N PHE A 115 4.81 6.03 1.25
CA PHE A 115 4.58 7.45 0.92
C PHE A 115 5.87 8.20 0.58
N HIS A 116 6.99 7.80 1.19
CA HIS A 116 8.29 8.37 0.85
C HIS A 116 8.66 8.07 -0.60
N VAL A 117 8.53 6.80 -1.02
CA VAL A 117 8.79 6.37 -2.39
C VAL A 117 7.86 7.07 -3.37
N LEU A 118 6.55 7.09 -3.11
CA LEU A 118 5.60 7.77 -3.99
C LEU A 118 5.96 9.25 -4.20
N ARG A 119 6.26 9.98 -3.13
CA ARG A 119 6.62 11.39 -3.23
C ARG A 119 7.93 11.60 -3.99
N ARG A 120 8.93 10.75 -3.75
CA ARG A 120 10.22 10.88 -4.42
C ARG A 120 10.11 10.64 -5.93
N LEU A 121 9.30 9.67 -6.33
CA LEU A 121 9.01 9.40 -7.74
C LEU A 121 8.18 10.52 -8.38
N ASP A 122 7.20 11.07 -7.65
CA ASP A 122 6.37 12.21 -8.11
C ASP A 122 7.21 13.48 -8.34
N GLU A 123 8.25 13.70 -7.53
CA GLU A 123 9.17 14.83 -7.65
C GLU A 123 10.07 14.76 -8.90
N LEU A 124 10.20 13.59 -9.54
CA LEU A 124 11.01 13.45 -10.77
C LEU A 124 10.36 14.12 -11.98
N GLY A 125 9.03 14.32 -11.95
CA GLY A 125 8.29 14.87 -13.08
C GLY A 125 8.40 14.01 -14.34
N VAL A 126 8.46 12.68 -14.18
CA VAL A 126 8.35 11.72 -15.29
C VAL A 126 6.94 11.72 -15.86
N ASP A 127 6.75 11.16 -17.05
CA ASP A 127 5.46 11.10 -17.71
C ASP A 127 4.51 10.11 -17.03
N GLU A 128 5.05 9.01 -16.48
CA GLU A 128 4.26 7.99 -15.78
C GLU A 128 5.09 7.21 -14.76
N ILE A 129 4.52 6.95 -13.58
CA ILE A 129 5.06 6.04 -12.56
C ILE A 129 4.43 4.67 -12.78
N ILE A 130 5.28 3.66 -12.96
CA ILE A 130 4.85 2.27 -13.04
C ILE A 130 5.00 1.62 -11.67
N ALA A 131 3.94 1.01 -11.15
CA ALA A 131 3.93 0.37 -9.85
C ALA A 131 3.79 -1.16 -9.97
N GLU A 132 4.70 -1.87 -9.30
CA GLU A 132 4.62 -3.31 -9.09
C GLU A 132 3.55 -3.64 -8.02
N PRO A 133 2.72 -4.68 -8.21
CA PRO A 133 1.73 -5.08 -7.22
C PRO A 133 2.38 -5.66 -5.96
N LEU A 134 1.77 -5.40 -4.81
CA LEU A 134 2.16 -5.97 -3.52
C LEU A 134 1.32 -7.20 -3.18
N HIS A 135 1.82 -8.02 -2.25
CA HIS A 135 1.02 -9.10 -1.68
C HIS A 135 -0.21 -8.57 -0.92
N GLU A 136 -1.40 -9.03 -1.28
CA GLU A 136 -2.68 -8.57 -0.71
C GLU A 136 -3.07 -9.30 0.58
N HIS A 137 -2.20 -9.27 1.59
CA HIS A 137 -2.54 -9.73 2.94
C HIS A 137 -2.19 -8.69 4.02
N GLY A 138 -2.95 -8.65 5.11
CA GLY A 138 -2.72 -7.67 6.18
C GLY A 138 -2.66 -6.23 5.66
N MET A 139 -1.54 -5.53 5.91
CA MET A 139 -1.34 -4.14 5.48
C MET A 139 -1.19 -3.98 3.95
N GLY A 140 -0.86 -5.05 3.23
CA GLY A 140 -0.73 -5.02 1.77
C GLY A 140 -2.04 -4.73 1.06
N ILE A 141 -3.17 -5.19 1.62
CA ILE A 141 -4.52 -4.88 1.11
C ILE A 141 -4.76 -3.36 1.08
N ALA A 142 -4.36 -2.66 2.15
CA ALA A 142 -4.55 -1.22 2.25
C ALA A 142 -3.62 -0.43 1.32
N MET A 143 -2.41 -0.92 1.06
CA MET A 143 -1.49 -0.30 0.08
C MET A 143 -2.00 -0.52 -1.34
N MET A 144 -2.49 -1.71 -1.67
CA MET A 144 -3.05 -2.01 -2.98
C MET A 144 -4.32 -1.21 -3.27
N ASP A 145 -5.23 -1.04 -2.30
CA ASP A 145 -6.39 -0.13 -2.45
C ASP A 145 -5.94 1.30 -2.81
N LYS A 146 -4.86 1.79 -2.19
CA LYS A 146 -4.31 3.12 -2.52
C LYS A 146 -3.72 3.17 -3.93
N LEU A 147 -2.94 2.17 -4.34
CA LEU A 147 -2.37 2.11 -5.69
C LEU A 147 -3.47 2.05 -6.75
N ARG A 148 -4.50 1.21 -6.55
CA ARG A 148 -5.64 1.11 -7.47
C ARG A 148 -6.41 2.43 -7.58
N ARG A 149 -6.65 3.12 -6.47
CA ARG A 149 -7.30 4.46 -6.50
C ARG A 149 -6.44 5.50 -7.21
N ALA A 150 -5.13 5.46 -7.00
CA ALA A 150 -4.20 6.37 -7.66
C ALA A 150 -4.13 6.11 -9.18
N SER A 151 -4.24 4.84 -9.62
CA SER A 151 -4.13 4.50 -11.03
C SER A 151 -5.37 4.83 -11.86
N VAL A 152 -6.57 4.70 -11.28
CA VAL A 152 -7.82 5.03 -11.98
C VAL A 152 -7.93 6.51 -12.33
N ARG A 153 -7.28 7.40 -11.56
CA ARG A 153 -7.32 8.85 -11.82
C ARG A 153 -6.80 9.24 -13.20
N PHE A 154 -5.98 8.39 -13.81
CA PHE A 154 -5.30 8.66 -15.07
C PHE A 154 -5.55 7.58 -16.12
N ALA A 155 -6.50 6.67 -15.86
CA ALA A 155 -7.00 5.77 -16.90
C ALA A 155 -7.70 6.63 -17.98
N PRO A 156 -7.41 6.41 -19.28
CA PRO A 156 -8.01 7.15 -20.38
C PRO A 156 -9.54 6.96 -20.46
#